data_AF-A0A9D1ZIU8-F1
#
_entry.id   AF-A0A9D1ZIU8-F1
#
_cell.length_a   1.000
_cell.length_b   1.000
_cell.length_c   1.000
_cell.angle_alpha   90.00
_cell.angle_beta   90.00
_cell.angle_gamma   90.00
#
_symmetry.space_group_name_H-M   'P 1'
#
loop_
_entity.id
_entity.type
_entity.pdbx_description
1 polymer ?
#
loop_
_entity_poly.entity_id
_entity_poly.type
_entity_poly.pdbx_seq_one_letter_code
_entity_poly.pdbx_strand_id
1 'polypeptide(L)'
;MESSLITAGLLGSIITIIIQALLNNWFEGVKNRRKIRKLVFQRKTEIVEKAMLCYQNAIDAYLTLQTGLKGSNKDFVNPIAVGNIQAAIDRLNKLSYDNENRIYLYYDFSDIVNKYHGRESMDVINKLFLLVGEINQKIAAIEPSEFSKQLYEALHEKKIETFHILAEAINNQICILTEIEARLRNEYKEYLK
;
A
#
# COMPACT_ATOMS: atom_id res chain seq x y z
N MET A 1 15.84 -61.57 -49.92
CA MET A 1 16.17 -60.13 -49.91
C MET A 1 15.04 -59.24 -49.37
N GLU A 2 13.87 -59.80 -48.98
CA GLU A 2 12.74 -59.03 -48.42
C GLU A 2 12.80 -58.82 -46.90
N SER A 3 13.39 -59.76 -46.15
CA SER A 3 13.44 -59.71 -44.68
C SER A 3 14.25 -58.53 -44.12
N SER A 4 15.29 -58.09 -44.82
CA SER A 4 16.15 -56.96 -44.44
C SER A 4 15.48 -55.59 -44.68
N LEU A 5 14.55 -55.52 -45.63
CA LEU A 5 13.84 -54.29 -45.99
C LEU A 5 12.69 -54.01 -45.01
N ILE A 6 12.03 -55.08 -44.54
CA ILE A 6 10.97 -55.00 -43.51
C ILE A 6 11.57 -54.64 -42.14
N THR A 7 12.75 -55.18 -41.79
CA THR A 7 13.44 -54.85 -40.53
C THR A 7 14.02 -53.44 -40.52
N ALA A 8 14.54 -52.93 -41.64
CA ALA A 8 15.00 -51.54 -41.76
C ALA A 8 13.85 -50.52 -41.63
N GLY A 9 12.67 -50.82 -42.22
CA GLY A 9 11.47 -49.97 -42.09
C GLY A 9 10.89 -49.95 -40.67
N LEU A 10 10.89 -51.10 -39.98
CA LEU A 10 10.44 -51.21 -38.58
C LEU A 10 11.39 -50.52 -37.59
N LEU A 11 12.70 -50.63 -37.77
CA LEU A 11 13.67 -49.96 -36.91
C LEU A 11 13.65 -48.43 -37.09
N GLY A 12 13.50 -47.95 -38.33
CA GLY A 12 13.34 -46.53 -38.62
C GLY A 12 12.07 -45.92 -37.99
N SER A 13 10.96 -46.67 -37.97
CA SER A 13 9.71 -46.20 -37.34
C SER A 13 9.82 -46.13 -35.81
N ILE A 14 10.46 -47.11 -35.17
CA ILE A 14 10.69 -47.11 -33.71
C ILE A 14 11.58 -45.93 -33.29
N ILE A 15 12.67 -45.69 -34.02
CA ILE A 15 13.57 -44.55 -33.76
C ILE A 15 12.83 -43.22 -33.93
N THR A 16 11.98 -43.12 -34.96
CA THR A 16 11.17 -41.92 -35.19
C THR A 16 10.18 -41.65 -34.06
N ILE A 17 9.52 -42.70 -33.54
CA ILE A 17 8.60 -42.60 -32.40
C ILE A 17 9.34 -42.13 -31.14
N ILE A 18 10.54 -42.66 -30.87
CA ILE A 18 11.34 -42.27 -29.70
C ILE A 18 11.76 -40.78 -29.81
N ILE A 19 12.23 -40.35 -30.98
CA ILE A 19 12.61 -38.94 -31.22
C ILE A 19 11.39 -38.02 -31.06
N GLN A 20 10.24 -38.39 -31.60
CA GLN A 20 9.00 -37.62 -31.45
C GLN A 20 8.54 -37.54 -30.00
N ALA A 21 8.65 -38.62 -29.23
CA ALA A 21 8.31 -38.62 -27.80
C ALA A 21 9.23 -37.69 -26.99
N LEU A 22 10.54 -37.71 -27.27
CA LEU A 22 11.51 -36.81 -26.62
C LEU A 22 11.26 -35.34 -26.98
N LEU A 23 11.01 -35.06 -28.26
CA LEU A 23 10.68 -33.71 -28.72
C LEU A 23 9.38 -33.21 -28.10
N ASN A 24 8.32 -34.02 -28.09
CA ASN A 24 7.04 -33.65 -27.49
C ASN A 24 7.18 -33.33 -26.00
N ASN A 25 7.91 -34.16 -25.25
CA ASN A 25 8.12 -33.91 -23.82
C ASN A 25 8.94 -32.63 -23.58
N TRP A 26 9.94 -32.35 -24.42
CA TRP A 26 10.70 -31.10 -24.37
C TRP A 26 9.83 -29.88 -24.71
N PHE A 27 9.04 -29.95 -25.78
CA PHE A 27 8.10 -28.89 -26.17
C PHE A 27 7.04 -28.64 -25.09
N GLU A 28 6.53 -29.69 -24.45
CA GLU A 28 5.62 -29.58 -23.31
C GLU A 28 6.30 -28.92 -22.11
N GLY A 29 7.54 -29.28 -21.78
CA GLY A 29 8.31 -28.63 -20.72
C GLY A 29 8.56 -27.15 -20.99
N VAL A 30 8.87 -26.77 -22.23
CA VAL A 30 9.01 -25.36 -22.65
C VAL A 30 7.67 -24.63 -22.58
N LYS A 31 6.58 -25.25 -23.05
CA LYS A 31 5.21 -24.71 -23.00
C LYS A 31 4.74 -24.49 -21.56
N ASN A 32 5.01 -25.44 -20.67
CA ASN A 32 4.67 -25.35 -19.24
C ASN A 32 5.46 -24.24 -18.55
N ARG A 33 6.78 -24.13 -18.79
CA ARG A 33 7.58 -23.01 -18.28
C ARG A 33 7.07 -21.66 -18.76
N ARG A 34 6.71 -21.54 -20.04
CA ARG A 34 6.09 -20.31 -20.59
C ARG A 34 4.76 -19.99 -19.91
N LYS A 35 3.89 -20.98 -19.71
CA LYS A 35 2.61 -20.81 -19.00
C LYS A 35 2.81 -20.35 -17.56
N ILE A 36 3.73 -20.97 -16.82
CA ILE A 36 4.04 -20.58 -15.43
C ILE A 36 4.54 -19.14 -15.39
N ARG A 37 5.50 -18.76 -16.24
CA ARG A 37 5.98 -17.37 -16.32
C ARG A 37 4.85 -16.39 -16.62
N LYS A 38 3.95 -16.72 -17.55
CA LYS A 38 2.77 -15.90 -17.86
C LYS A 38 1.86 -15.74 -16.65
N LEU A 39 1.57 -16.81 -15.93
CA LEU A 39 0.74 -16.78 -14.72
C LEU A 39 1.38 -15.96 -13.59
N VAL A 40 2.69 -16.10 -13.38
CA VAL A 40 3.44 -15.31 -12.39
C VAL A 40 3.40 -13.83 -12.76
N PHE A 41 3.61 -13.51 -14.04
CA PHE A 41 3.52 -12.14 -14.53
C PHE A 41 2.12 -11.55 -14.32
N GLN A 42 1.06 -12.27 -14.73
CA GLN A 42 -0.32 -11.84 -14.53
C GLN A 42 -0.65 -11.59 -13.05
N ARG A 43 -0.26 -12.52 -12.17
CA ARG A 43 -0.44 -12.35 -10.72
C ARG A 43 0.33 -11.16 -10.17
N LYS A 44 1.58 -10.97 -10.59
CA LYS A 44 2.39 -9.81 -10.18
C LYS A 44 1.70 -8.51 -10.60
N THR A 45 1.24 -8.43 -11.84
CA THR A 45 0.50 -7.27 -12.37
C THR A 45 -0.76 -6.98 -11.56
N GLU A 46 -1.61 -7.98 -11.33
CA GLU A 46 -2.84 -7.81 -10.54
C GLU A 46 -2.53 -7.31 -9.11
N ILE A 47 -1.45 -7.80 -8.50
CA ILE A 47 -1.01 -7.37 -7.17
C ILE A 47 -0.51 -5.92 -7.21
N VAL A 48 0.28 -5.54 -8.21
CA VAL A 48 0.77 -4.17 -8.39
C VAL A 48 -0.38 -3.19 -8.60
N GLU A 49 -1.34 -3.51 -9.45
CA GLU A 49 -2.51 -2.64 -9.71
C GLU A 49 -3.36 -2.43 -8.45
N LYS A 50 -3.62 -3.51 -7.69
CA LYS A 50 -4.32 -3.42 -6.40
C LYS A 50 -3.54 -2.60 -5.37
N ALA A 51 -2.23 -2.82 -5.28
CA ALA A 51 -1.37 -2.08 -4.36
C ALA A 51 -1.37 -0.58 -4.69
N MET A 52 -1.21 -0.23 -5.96
CA MET A 52 -1.27 1.16 -6.42
C MET A 52 -2.62 1.81 -6.07
N LEU A 53 -3.75 1.14 -6.35
CA LEU A 53 -5.07 1.67 -5.98
C LEU A 53 -5.20 1.90 -4.47
N CYS A 54 -4.68 0.99 -3.64
CA CYS A 54 -4.68 1.15 -2.20
C CYS A 54 -3.78 2.31 -1.74
N TYR A 55 -2.60 2.48 -2.33
CA TYR A 55 -1.72 3.60 -2.03
C TYR A 55 -2.36 4.94 -2.42
N GLN A 56 -3.02 5.04 -3.56
CA GLN A 56 -3.77 6.23 -3.96
C GLN A 56 -4.87 6.58 -2.95
N ASN A 57 -5.69 5.59 -2.58
CA ASN A 57 -6.74 5.80 -1.58
C ASN A 57 -6.16 6.24 -0.21
N ALA A 58 -5.00 5.72 0.18
CA ALA A 58 -4.31 6.11 1.40
C ALA A 58 -3.75 7.54 1.31
N ILE A 59 -3.16 7.92 0.18
CA ILE A 59 -2.69 9.29 -0.10
C ILE A 59 -3.86 10.28 -0.01
N ASP A 60 -4.97 9.99 -0.66
CA ASP A 60 -6.16 10.85 -0.65
C ASP A 60 -6.74 11.02 0.77
N ALA A 61 -6.75 9.93 1.55
CA ALA A 61 -7.16 9.97 2.95
C ALA A 61 -6.23 10.85 3.80
N TYR A 62 -4.91 10.69 3.65
CA TYR A 62 -3.93 11.52 4.36
C TYR A 62 -4.02 13.00 3.96
N LEU A 63 -4.20 13.31 2.67
CA LEU A 63 -4.36 14.69 2.19
C LEU A 63 -5.64 15.34 2.71
N THR A 64 -6.74 14.59 2.73
CA THR A 64 -8.02 15.06 3.30
C THR A 64 -7.86 15.37 4.78
N LEU A 65 -7.25 14.45 5.54
CA LEU A 65 -6.96 14.64 6.95
C LEU A 65 -6.06 15.86 7.19
N GLN A 66 -4.96 15.97 6.46
CA GLN A 66 -4.03 17.09 6.56
C GLN A 66 -4.73 18.43 6.29
N THR A 67 -5.60 18.49 5.28
CA THR A 67 -6.37 19.69 4.94
C THR A 67 -7.34 20.06 6.06
N GLY A 68 -8.04 19.09 6.64
CA GLY A 68 -8.92 19.31 7.78
C GLY A 68 -8.18 19.86 9.01
N LEU A 69 -7.03 19.28 9.32
CA LEU A 69 -6.18 19.72 10.43
C LEU A 69 -5.65 21.14 10.21
N LYS A 70 -5.07 21.43 9.03
CA LYS A 70 -4.55 22.76 8.69
C LYS A 70 -5.63 23.84 8.61
N GLY A 71 -6.85 23.46 8.22
CA GLY A 71 -7.99 24.37 8.13
C GLY A 71 -8.66 24.68 9.46
N SER A 72 -8.20 24.11 10.57
CA SER A 72 -8.68 24.42 11.92
C SER A 72 -7.86 25.55 12.53
N ASN A 73 -8.51 26.44 13.26
CA ASN A 73 -7.91 27.54 14.00
C ASN A 73 -8.62 27.76 15.35
N LYS A 74 -8.23 28.80 16.09
CA LYS A 74 -8.75 29.09 17.43
C LYS A 74 -10.28 29.32 17.44
N ASP A 75 -10.83 29.93 16.40
CA ASP A 75 -12.23 30.35 16.32
C ASP A 75 -13.11 29.35 15.56
N PHE A 76 -12.50 28.46 14.78
CA PHE A 76 -13.17 27.51 13.93
C PHE A 76 -12.40 26.19 13.85
N VAL A 77 -13.04 25.10 14.27
CA VAL A 77 -12.50 23.77 14.07
C VAL A 77 -13.14 23.17 12.82
N ASN A 78 -12.31 22.78 11.85
CA ASN A 78 -12.80 22.22 10.60
C ASN A 78 -13.60 20.93 10.89
N PRO A 79 -14.83 20.78 10.36
CA PRO A 79 -15.63 19.57 10.55
C PRO A 79 -14.95 18.27 10.14
N ILE A 80 -13.96 18.30 9.25
CA ILE A 80 -13.12 17.14 8.92
C ILE A 80 -12.25 16.73 10.12
N ALA A 81 -11.69 17.72 10.83
CA ALA A 81 -10.94 17.50 12.08
C ALA A 81 -11.84 17.16 13.27
N VAL A 82 -13.04 17.77 13.37
CA VAL A 82 -14.05 17.48 14.42
C VAL A 82 -14.71 16.13 14.22
N GLY A 83 -14.98 15.77 12.97
CA GLY A 83 -15.91 14.72 12.61
C GLY A 83 -15.27 13.38 12.35
N ASN A 84 -14.04 13.27 11.83
CA ASN A 84 -13.53 11.94 11.45
C ASN A 84 -12.03 11.88 11.14
N ILE A 85 -11.18 12.42 12.03
CA ILE A 85 -9.84 11.85 12.17
C ILE A 85 -9.96 10.32 12.30
N GLN A 86 -10.91 9.85 13.11
CA GLN A 86 -11.18 8.44 13.29
C GLN A 86 -11.66 7.75 12.01
N ALA A 87 -12.64 8.24 11.24
CA ALA A 87 -12.98 7.54 9.99
C ALA A 87 -11.91 7.66 8.89
N ALA A 88 -11.06 8.70 8.90
CA ALA A 88 -9.89 8.75 8.04
C ALA A 88 -8.89 7.66 8.46
N ILE A 89 -8.64 7.50 9.76
CA ILE A 89 -7.85 6.40 10.33
C ILE A 89 -8.48 5.04 10.05
N ASP A 90 -9.79 4.88 10.18
CA ASP A 90 -10.48 3.61 9.94
C ASP A 90 -10.42 3.22 8.47
N ARG A 91 -10.50 4.20 7.55
CA ARG A 91 -10.23 3.97 6.12
C ARG A 91 -8.79 3.53 5.89
N LEU A 92 -7.81 4.18 6.53
CA LEU A 92 -6.39 3.80 6.45
C LEU A 92 -6.14 2.40 7.03
N ASN A 93 -6.75 2.07 8.18
CA ASN A 93 -6.63 0.77 8.85
C ASN A 93 -7.31 -0.34 8.03
N LYS A 94 -8.48 -0.06 7.43
CA LYS A 94 -9.17 -1.02 6.56
C LYS A 94 -8.36 -1.31 5.29
N LEU A 95 -7.74 -0.29 4.71
CA LEU A 95 -6.79 -0.44 3.60
C LEU A 95 -5.56 -1.28 4.00
N SER A 96 -5.16 -1.25 5.27
CA SER A 96 -4.05 -2.07 5.79
C SER A 96 -4.45 -3.52 6.11
N TYR A 97 -5.69 -3.76 6.56
CA TYR A 97 -6.18 -5.09 6.96
C TYR A 97 -6.57 -5.97 5.76
N ASP A 98 -7.25 -5.39 4.76
CA ASP A 98 -7.64 -6.11 3.55
C ASP A 98 -6.44 -6.46 2.63
N ASN A 99 -5.25 -5.97 2.97
CA ASN A 99 -4.03 -6.04 2.17
C ASN A 99 -2.81 -6.45 3.02
N GLU A 100 -2.90 -7.58 3.73
CA GLU A 100 -1.69 -8.31 4.14
C GLU A 100 -0.79 -8.45 2.90
N ASN A 101 0.38 -7.82 3.00
CA ASN A 101 0.86 -6.93 1.96
C ASN A 101 1.60 -7.71 0.87
N ARG A 102 0.85 -8.40 0.00
CA ARG A 102 1.36 -9.33 -1.04
C ARG A 102 2.36 -8.69 -2.00
N ILE A 103 2.36 -7.36 -2.11
CA ILE A 103 3.34 -6.61 -2.88
C ILE A 103 4.76 -6.80 -2.32
N TYR A 104 4.93 -6.99 -1.01
CA TYR A 104 6.22 -7.21 -0.36
C TYR A 104 6.83 -8.60 -0.62
N LEU A 105 6.07 -9.51 -1.24
CA LEU A 105 6.64 -10.75 -1.79
C LEU A 105 7.50 -10.50 -3.03
N TYR A 106 7.30 -9.36 -3.71
CA TYR A 106 7.95 -9.02 -4.96
C TYR A 106 8.81 -7.76 -4.87
N TYR A 107 8.62 -6.96 -3.82
CA TYR A 107 9.22 -5.64 -3.67
C TYR A 107 9.74 -5.42 -2.26
N ASP A 108 10.90 -4.76 -2.18
CA ASP A 108 11.40 -4.18 -0.95
C ASP A 108 11.36 -2.65 -1.07
N PHE A 109 10.74 -2.00 -0.10
CA PHE A 109 10.60 -0.54 -0.01
C PHE A 109 11.32 0.04 1.21
N SER A 110 12.16 -0.76 1.89
CA SER A 110 12.88 -0.36 3.10
C SER A 110 13.73 0.89 2.86
N ASP A 111 14.28 1.05 1.66
CA ASP A 111 15.05 2.24 1.28
C ASP A 111 14.19 3.53 1.31
N ILE A 112 12.97 3.48 0.75
CA ILE A 112 12.01 4.59 0.79
C ILE A 112 11.57 4.85 2.24
N VAL A 113 11.22 3.79 2.97
CA VAL A 113 10.75 3.91 4.36
C VAL A 113 11.84 4.54 5.24
N ASN A 114 13.09 4.12 5.09
CA ASN A 114 14.21 4.66 5.84
C ASN A 114 14.51 6.12 5.46
N LYS A 115 14.44 6.47 4.17
CA LYS A 115 14.66 7.84 3.67
C LYS A 115 13.74 8.87 4.35
N TYR A 116 12.50 8.50 4.66
CA TYR A 116 11.51 9.38 5.29
C TYR A 116 11.26 9.08 6.77
N HIS A 117 12.11 8.26 7.42
CA HIS A 117 11.95 7.85 8.82
C HIS A 117 10.52 7.34 9.10
N GLY A 118 10.04 6.42 8.26
CA GLY A 118 8.63 6.06 8.21
C GLY A 118 8.09 5.48 9.52
N ARG A 119 8.92 4.74 10.26
CA ARG A 119 8.55 4.17 11.56
C ARG A 119 8.43 5.26 12.61
N GLU A 120 9.43 6.12 12.72
CA GLU A 120 9.46 7.23 13.66
C GLU A 120 8.32 8.22 13.37
N SER A 121 8.05 8.50 12.10
CA SER A 121 6.91 9.32 11.67
C SER A 121 5.58 8.72 12.13
N MET A 122 5.38 7.41 11.99
CA MET A 122 4.16 6.75 12.45
C MET A 122 4.02 6.80 13.98
N ASP A 123 5.13 6.62 14.71
CA ASP A 123 5.13 6.73 16.17
C ASP A 123 4.76 8.14 16.64
N VAL A 124 5.25 9.18 15.95
CA VAL A 124 4.88 10.58 16.21
C VAL A 124 3.39 10.81 15.93
N ILE A 125 2.90 10.35 14.77
CA ILE A 125 1.49 10.47 14.39
C ILE A 125 0.58 9.83 15.46
N ASN A 126 0.89 8.61 15.90
CA ASN A 126 0.11 7.90 16.92
C ASN A 126 0.08 8.65 18.25
N LYS A 127 1.22 9.19 18.71
CA LYS A 127 1.28 10.00 19.94
C LYS A 127 0.43 11.26 19.84
N LEU A 128 0.46 11.94 18.70
CA LEU A 128 -0.32 13.16 18.47
C LEU A 128 -1.82 12.86 18.42
N PHE A 129 -2.24 11.74 17.84
CA PHE A 129 -3.63 11.30 17.87
C PHE A 129 -4.12 11.04 19.30
N LEU A 130 -3.32 10.34 20.11
CA LEU A 130 -3.67 10.10 21.52
C LEU A 130 -3.80 11.41 22.29
N LEU A 131 -2.85 12.34 22.10
CA LEU A 131 -2.90 13.66 22.74
C LEU A 131 -4.17 14.45 22.35
N VAL A 132 -4.55 14.44 21.07
CA VAL A 132 -5.82 15.03 20.62
C VAL A 132 -7.02 14.39 21.32
N GLY A 133 -7.03 13.06 21.42
CA GLY A 133 -8.08 12.31 22.12
C GLY A 133 -8.20 12.71 23.60
N GLU A 134 -7.07 12.79 24.30
CA GLU A 134 -7.01 13.25 25.70
C GLU A 134 -7.50 14.68 25.87
N ILE A 135 -7.10 15.59 24.97
CA ILE A 135 -7.56 16.99 25.01
C ILE A 135 -9.08 17.05 24.81
N ASN A 136 -9.62 16.30 23.84
CA ASN A 136 -11.06 16.25 23.61
C ASN A 136 -11.83 15.71 24.82
N GLN A 137 -11.32 14.68 25.50
CA GLN A 137 -11.90 14.16 26.73
C GLN A 137 -11.88 15.20 27.86
N LYS A 138 -10.75 15.90 28.04
CA LYS A 138 -10.64 16.98 29.03
C LYS A 138 -11.62 18.10 28.74
N ILE A 139 -11.73 18.53 27.48
CA ILE A 139 -12.70 19.55 27.05
C ILE A 139 -14.14 19.12 27.35
N ALA A 140 -14.50 17.87 27.05
CA ALA A 140 -15.85 17.35 27.29
C ALA A 140 -16.21 17.24 28.78
N ALA A 141 -15.21 17.12 29.66
CA ALA A 141 -15.40 17.05 31.11
C ALA A 141 -15.48 18.42 31.80
N ILE A 142 -15.28 19.54 31.08
CA ILE A 142 -15.33 20.88 31.67
C ILE A 142 -16.78 21.29 31.90
N GLU A 143 -17.14 21.54 33.15
CA GLU A 143 -18.41 22.17 33.51
C GLU A 143 -18.42 23.66 33.13
N PRO A 144 -19.51 24.21 32.56
CA PRO A 144 -19.57 25.61 32.17
C PRO A 144 -19.55 26.54 33.39
N SER A 145 -18.47 27.29 33.56
CA SER A 145 -18.34 28.32 34.60
C SER A 145 -17.39 29.42 34.12
N GLU A 146 -17.46 30.59 34.76
CA GLU A 146 -16.57 31.71 34.43
C GLU A 146 -15.09 31.37 34.70
N PHE A 147 -14.84 30.51 35.70
CA PHE A 147 -13.51 30.01 36.05
C PHE A 147 -12.97 28.96 35.07
N SER A 148 -13.84 28.19 34.41
CA SER A 148 -13.43 27.12 33.49
C SER A 148 -13.25 27.58 32.04
N LYS A 149 -13.68 28.80 31.71
CA LYS A 149 -13.51 29.40 30.38
C LYS A 149 -12.04 29.50 29.95
N GLN A 150 -11.16 29.96 30.85
CA GLN A 150 -9.72 30.07 30.56
C GLN A 150 -9.07 28.70 30.33
N LEU A 151 -9.49 27.68 31.10
CA LEU A 151 -9.02 26.31 30.92
C LEU A 151 -9.47 25.73 29.57
N TYR A 152 -10.74 25.97 29.20
CA TYR A 152 -11.27 25.56 27.90
C TYR A 152 -10.49 26.21 26.76
N GLU A 153 -10.25 27.52 26.81
CA GLU A 153 -9.49 28.26 25.80
C GLU A 153 -8.06 27.73 25.66
N ALA A 154 -7.36 27.50 26.78
CA ALA A 154 -6.00 26.96 26.77
C ALA A 154 -5.94 25.54 26.18
N LEU A 155 -6.88 24.66 26.52
CA LEU A 155 -6.96 23.32 25.93
C LEU A 155 -7.33 23.37 24.46
N HIS A 156 -8.19 24.29 24.06
CA HIS A 156 -8.54 24.50 22.66
C HIS A 156 -7.34 24.96 21.83
N GLU A 157 -6.56 25.94 22.32
CA GLU A 157 -5.32 26.37 21.67
C GLU A 157 -4.34 25.21 21.55
N LYS A 158 -4.15 24.41 22.62
CA LYS A 158 -3.26 23.25 22.58
C LYS A 158 -3.70 22.21 21.55
N LYS A 159 -5.01 22.01 21.38
CA LYS A 159 -5.57 21.12 20.35
C LYS A 159 -5.20 21.61 18.95
N ILE A 160 -5.37 22.90 18.68
CA ILE A 160 -5.05 23.51 17.37
C ILE A 160 -3.56 23.41 17.07
N GLU A 161 -2.69 23.70 18.05
CA GLU A 161 -1.24 23.50 17.90
C GLU A 161 -0.92 22.04 17.54
N THR A 162 -1.54 21.10 18.25
CA THR A 162 -1.36 19.65 18.01
C THR A 162 -1.84 19.25 16.62
N PHE A 163 -2.91 19.85 16.10
CA PHE A 163 -3.39 19.62 14.73
C PHE A 163 -2.37 20.06 13.69
N HIS A 164 -1.74 21.22 13.87
CA HIS A 164 -0.71 21.68 12.93
C HIS A 164 0.50 20.76 12.91
N ILE A 165 0.99 20.34 14.09
CA ILE A 165 2.12 19.40 14.20
C ILE A 165 1.76 18.05 13.56
N LEU A 166 0.56 17.54 13.80
CA LEU A 166 0.07 16.30 13.20
C LEU A 166 -0.02 16.40 11.67
N ALA A 167 -0.52 17.53 11.16
CA ALA A 167 -0.59 17.77 9.72
C ALA A 167 0.80 17.73 9.05
N GLU A 168 1.83 18.26 9.72
CA GLU A 168 3.22 18.18 9.25
C GLU A 168 3.76 16.75 9.32
N ALA A 169 3.53 16.04 10.42
CA ALA A 169 4.00 14.66 10.60
C ALA A 169 3.45 13.70 9.54
N ILE A 170 2.22 13.94 9.04
CA ILE A 170 1.58 13.17 7.96
C ILE A 170 2.33 13.28 6.62
N ASN A 171 3.09 14.36 6.37
CA ASN A 171 3.80 14.54 5.08
C ASN A 171 4.73 13.38 4.76
N ASN A 172 5.46 12.87 5.75
CA ASN A 172 6.40 11.77 5.52
C ASN A 172 5.68 10.51 5.02
N GLN A 173 4.49 10.21 5.55
CA GLN A 173 3.68 9.08 5.07
C GLN A 173 3.18 9.31 3.65
N ILE A 174 2.74 10.52 3.31
CA ILE A 174 2.35 10.89 1.94
C ILE A 174 3.54 10.70 0.98
N CYS A 175 4.73 11.19 1.34
CA CYS A 175 5.94 11.05 0.54
C CYS A 175 6.33 9.59 0.32
N ILE A 176 6.30 8.76 1.36
CA ILE A 176 6.58 7.32 1.27
C ILE A 176 5.63 6.66 0.26
N LEU A 177 4.32 6.87 0.43
CA LEU A 177 3.30 6.26 -0.43
C LEU A 177 3.43 6.74 -1.89
N THR A 178 3.70 8.03 -2.08
CA THR A 178 3.84 8.64 -3.41
C THR A 178 5.08 8.09 -4.13
N GLU A 179 6.21 7.93 -3.42
CA GLU A 179 7.44 7.41 -4.01
C GLU A 179 7.34 5.91 -4.31
N ILE A 180 6.67 5.13 -3.45
CA ILE A 180 6.35 3.73 -3.72
C ILE A 180 5.45 3.62 -4.97
N GLU A 181 4.38 4.41 -5.05
CA GLU A 181 3.47 4.40 -6.19
C GLU A 181 4.20 4.79 -7.49
N ALA A 182 5.07 5.81 -7.44
CA ALA A 182 5.88 6.23 -8.57
C ALA A 182 6.86 5.13 -9.04
N ARG A 183 7.52 4.43 -8.10
CA ARG A 183 8.41 3.29 -8.41
C ARG A 183 7.62 2.18 -9.12
N LEU A 184 6.48 1.79 -8.56
CA LEU A 184 5.61 0.77 -9.14
C LEU A 184 5.10 1.17 -10.53
N ARG A 185 4.67 2.42 -10.73
CA ARG A 185 4.24 2.96 -12.03
C ARG A 185 5.36 2.92 -13.06
N ASN A 186 6.58 3.27 -12.68
CA ASN A 186 7.71 3.32 -13.61
C ASN A 186 8.10 1.93 -14.09
N GLU A 187 8.19 0.96 -13.18
CA GLU A 187 8.41 -0.44 -13.57
C GLU A 187 7.24 -1.00 -14.40
N TYR A 188 6.00 -0.65 -14.06
CA TYR A 188 4.83 -1.10 -14.82
C TYR A 188 4.81 -0.59 -16.26
N LYS A 189 5.25 0.66 -16.50
CA LYS A 189 5.39 1.23 -17.85
C LYS A 189 6.36 0.46 -18.73
N GLU A 190 7.39 -0.17 -18.16
CA GLU A 190 8.33 -0.98 -18.94
C GLU A 190 7.68 -2.25 -19.49
N TYR A 191 6.63 -2.76 -18.85
CA TYR A 191 5.89 -3.94 -19.29
C TYR A 191 4.75 -3.65 -20.28
N LEU A 192 4.41 -2.37 -20.48
CA LEU A 192 3.41 -1.92 -21.47
C LEU A 192 4.03 -1.55 -22.82
N LYS A 193 5.37 -1.58 -22.94
CA LYS A 193 6.12 -1.41 -24.18
C LYS A 193 6.33 -2.75 -24.88
#